data_AF-U6L853-F1
#
_entry.id   AF-U6L853-F1
#
_cell.length_a   1.000
_cell.length_b   1.000
_cell.length_c   1.000
_cell.angle_alpha   90.00
_cell.angle_beta   90.00
_cell.angle_gamma   90.00
#
_symmetry.space_group_name_H-M   'P 1'
#
loop_
_entity.id
_entity.type
_entity.pdbx_description
1 polymer ?
#
loop_
_entity_poly.entity_id
_entity_poly.type
_entity_poly.pdbx_seq_one_letter_code
_entity_poly.pdbx_strand_id
1 'polypeptide(L)'
;ALEAVLQIKNAEGQVASISHKCANIDEQLTALLGNLLLLLLLLLLLLLLLLLLLLLLLLLLPLLLPPPRLLLLYPCRAACFARCCSCCCCCYCCCCCCSEIPRAVLEHVVFCHQEESCWPMGDMATLKKRFDSLFAATRYAKALLAIRAARKVHVMELKDRESDLRLLDVHRAAAAALQTQLQQQQQAIDDTQRQIEQQQQTVEELEEVTAAAADLLRRAQQQQQQLQVAEEMQAMHQQKLEQLQQQLQQQQQQQEEEDEAFVFEEPLEELEELFEKISEEYKVKGEKRQAVCNKVNELQQQQLLLQQQLQQELAAAADGLKAEERRDAAKQQQQLLLDKVAAALPYAQQPQVRAAAAAAAAATAAEAARLDIVSNTGGSRGAVPIRSRQAAAAAASSSV
;
A
#
# COMPACT_ATOMS: atom_id res chain seq x y z
N ALA A 1 37.12 28.71 -23.84
CA ALA A 1 37.64 27.36 -24.20
C ALA A 1 36.88 26.20 -23.53
N LEU A 2 35.85 26.44 -22.69
CA LEU A 2 35.01 25.37 -22.12
C LEU A 2 33.56 25.32 -22.66
N GLU A 3 33.17 26.22 -23.57
CA GLU A 3 31.83 26.21 -24.19
C GLU A 3 31.67 25.22 -25.35
N ALA A 4 32.76 24.62 -25.83
CA ALA A 4 32.73 23.71 -26.98
C ALA A 4 32.39 22.24 -26.63
N VAL A 5 32.32 21.88 -25.33
CA VAL A 5 32.30 20.47 -24.89
C VAL A 5 30.92 20.00 -24.40
N LEU A 6 29.92 20.88 -24.29
CA LEU A 6 28.61 20.56 -23.71
C LEU A 6 27.46 20.80 -24.70
N GLN A 7 27.50 20.13 -25.86
CA GLN A 7 26.39 20.10 -26.82
C GLN A 7 25.90 18.66 -26.99
N ILE A 8 24.75 18.35 -26.39
CA ILE A 8 24.02 17.10 -26.62
C ILE A 8 22.93 17.40 -27.65
N LYS A 9 22.96 16.70 -28.79
CA LYS A 9 21.96 16.81 -29.85
C LYS A 9 20.69 16.06 -29.43
N ASN A 10 19.54 16.71 -29.53
CA ASN A 10 18.25 16.02 -29.46
C ASN A 10 17.90 15.39 -30.84
N ALA A 11 16.97 14.43 -30.85
CA ALA A 11 16.61 13.57 -31.99
C ALA A 11 16.15 14.27 -33.29
N GLU A 12 15.96 15.59 -33.28
CA GLU A 12 15.52 16.39 -34.44
C GLU A 12 16.62 17.34 -34.98
N GLY A 13 17.87 17.19 -34.51
CA GLY A 13 19.03 17.84 -35.13
C GLY A 13 19.25 19.32 -34.81
N GLN A 14 18.51 19.91 -33.87
CA GLN A 14 18.78 21.28 -33.39
C GLN A 14 19.75 21.29 -32.19
N VAL A 15 20.73 22.19 -32.27
CA VAL A 15 21.76 22.40 -31.23
C VAL A 15 21.24 23.46 -30.24
N ALA A 16 20.82 23.03 -29.05
CA ALA A 16 20.41 23.94 -27.97
C ALA A 16 21.44 23.90 -26.83
N SER A 17 21.89 25.08 -26.39
CA SER A 17 22.83 25.22 -25.28
C SER A 17 22.18 24.88 -23.94
N ILE A 18 22.92 24.22 -23.06
CA ILE A 18 22.46 23.79 -21.71
C ILE A 18 21.90 24.97 -20.88
N SER A 19 22.37 26.20 -21.17
CA SER A 19 21.90 27.43 -20.53
C SER A 19 20.38 27.66 -20.63
N HIS A 20 19.74 27.23 -21.72
CA HIS A 20 18.30 27.44 -21.92
C HIS A 20 17.45 26.46 -21.09
N LYS A 21 17.97 25.27 -20.78
CA LYS A 21 17.27 24.29 -19.91
C LYS A 21 17.41 24.67 -18.44
N CYS A 22 18.57 25.17 -18.00
CA CYS A 22 18.75 25.65 -16.62
C CYS A 22 17.89 26.88 -16.31
N ALA A 23 17.79 27.85 -17.23
CA ALA A 23 16.93 29.03 -17.04
C ALA A 23 15.44 28.66 -16.89
N ASN A 24 14.96 27.68 -17.65
CA ASN A 24 13.58 27.21 -17.56
C ASN A 24 13.32 26.45 -16.23
N ILE A 25 14.31 25.71 -15.73
CA ILE A 25 14.21 25.05 -14.42
C ILE A 25 14.20 26.07 -13.29
N ASP A 26 15.03 27.12 -13.35
CA ASP A 26 15.03 28.20 -12.35
C ASP A 26 13.71 28.96 -12.29
N GLU A 27 13.08 29.20 -13.45
CA GLU A 27 11.78 29.87 -13.55
C GLU A 27 10.63 28.99 -13.01
N GLN A 28 10.67 27.68 -13.28
CA GLN A 28 9.72 26.73 -12.67
C GLN A 28 9.94 26.55 -11.16
N LEU A 29 11.20 26.57 -10.70
CA LEU A 29 11.53 26.47 -9.28
C LEU A 29 11.08 27.71 -8.51
N THR A 30 11.26 28.91 -9.08
CA THR A 30 10.76 30.16 -8.47
C THR A 30 9.23 30.22 -8.45
N ALA A 31 8.55 29.73 -9.49
CA ALA A 31 7.09 29.61 -9.48
C ALA A 31 6.58 28.61 -8.42
N LEU A 32 7.24 27.46 -8.27
CA LEU A 32 6.93 26.45 -7.25
C LEU A 32 7.19 26.98 -5.83
N LEU A 33 8.32 27.64 -5.61
CA LEU A 33 8.66 28.27 -4.33
C LEU A 33 7.67 29.38 -3.97
N GLY A 34 7.27 30.20 -4.94
CA GLY A 34 6.24 31.23 -4.76
C GLY A 34 4.89 30.64 -4.35
N ASN A 35 4.45 29.59 -5.03
CA ASN A 35 3.20 28.89 -4.69
C ASN A 35 3.26 28.22 -3.31
N LEU A 36 4.41 27.62 -2.95
CA LEU A 36 4.61 27.03 -1.63
C LEU A 36 4.56 28.08 -0.53
N LEU A 37 5.20 29.24 -0.73
CA LEU A 37 5.21 30.35 0.21
C LEU A 37 3.80 30.92 0.41
N LEU A 38 3.03 31.04 -0.68
CA LEU A 38 1.66 31.52 -0.66
C LEU A 38 0.74 30.54 0.07
N LEU A 39 0.94 29.23 -0.12
CA LEU A 39 0.22 28.19 0.61
C LEU A 39 0.56 28.20 2.12
N LEU A 40 1.82 28.45 2.46
CA LEU A 40 2.29 28.56 3.84
C LEU A 40 1.70 29.79 4.54
N LEU A 41 1.63 30.94 3.85
CA LEU A 41 0.95 32.15 4.31
C LEU A 41 -0.55 31.92 4.53
N LEU A 42 -1.21 31.21 3.62
CA LEU A 42 -2.64 30.91 3.71
C LEU A 42 -2.94 29.97 4.90
N LEU A 43 -2.06 29.00 5.14
CA LEU A 43 -2.15 28.09 6.29
C LEU A 43 -1.93 28.83 7.62
N LEU A 44 -0.99 29.77 7.65
CA LEU A 44 -0.70 30.59 8.83
C LEU A 44 -1.89 31.53 9.15
N LEU A 45 -2.52 32.11 8.13
CA LEU A 45 -3.72 32.93 8.27
C LEU A 45 -4.91 32.12 8.80
N LEU A 46 -5.10 30.89 8.28
CA LEU A 46 -6.14 29.98 8.76
C LEU A 46 -5.94 29.61 10.24
N LEU A 47 -4.69 29.34 10.63
CA LEU A 47 -4.34 28.98 12.02
C LEU A 47 -4.59 30.16 12.98
N LEU A 48 -4.28 31.38 12.54
CA LEU A 48 -4.55 32.60 13.30
C LEU A 48 -6.04 32.86 13.47
N LEU A 49 -6.84 32.61 12.43
CA LEU A 49 -8.30 32.73 12.47
C LEU A 49 -8.93 31.69 13.42
N LEU A 50 -8.40 30.47 13.42
CA LEU A 50 -8.85 29.38 14.31
C LEU A 50 -8.52 29.68 15.78
N LEU A 51 -7.34 30.26 16.05
CA LEU A 51 -6.94 30.71 17.38
C LEU A 51 -7.83 31.85 17.89
N LEU A 52 -8.21 32.79 17.02
CA LEU A 52 -9.11 33.90 17.36
C LEU A 52 -10.52 33.39 17.66
N LEU A 53 -11.00 32.37 16.93
CA LEU A 53 -12.28 31.72 17.18
C LEU A 53 -12.28 30.91 18.49
N LEU A 54 -11.17 30.24 18.81
CA LEU A 54 -10.99 29.58 20.11
C LEU A 54 -11.02 30.58 21.27
N LEU A 55 -10.38 31.73 21.10
CA LEU A 55 -10.33 32.79 22.10
C LEU A 55 -11.71 33.43 22.31
N LEU A 56 -12.47 33.64 21.23
CA LEU A 56 -13.88 34.04 21.27
C LEU A 56 -14.74 33.00 22.02
N LEU A 57 -14.54 31.70 21.74
CA LEU A 57 -15.25 30.61 22.41
C LEU A 57 -14.94 30.59 23.91
N LEU A 58 -13.68 30.75 24.30
CA LEU A 58 -13.25 30.86 25.71
C LEU A 58 -13.88 32.06 26.41
N LEU A 59 -14.05 33.17 25.70
CA LEU A 59 -14.65 34.39 26.24
C LEU A 59 -16.18 34.28 26.36
N LEU A 60 -16.83 33.47 25.50
CA LEU A 60 -18.26 33.16 25.54
C LEU A 60 -18.62 31.98 26.46
N LEU A 61 -17.67 31.10 26.77
CA LEU A 61 -17.84 29.96 27.68
C LEU A 61 -18.40 30.35 29.08
N PRO A 62 -17.95 31.43 29.74
CA PRO A 62 -18.54 31.88 31.01
C PRO A 62 -19.94 32.51 30.87
N LEU A 63 -20.39 32.83 29.66
CA LEU A 63 -21.75 33.30 29.37
C LEU A 63 -22.72 32.14 29.10
N LEU A 64 -22.22 31.00 28.57
CA LEU A 64 -23.03 29.81 28.28
C LEU A 64 -23.08 28.80 29.44
N LEU A 65 -22.10 28.78 30.35
CA LEU A 65 -22.19 27.95 31.55
C LEU A 65 -22.92 28.71 32.67
N PRO A 66 -23.99 28.16 33.27
CA PRO A 66 -24.52 28.70 34.51
C PRO A 66 -23.40 28.72 35.57
N PRO A 67 -23.31 29.77 36.42
CA PRO A 67 -22.15 29.96 37.29
C PRO A 67 -21.91 28.72 38.15
N PRO A 68 -20.65 28.23 38.24
CA PRO A 68 -20.33 27.11 39.09
C PRO A 68 -20.69 27.47 40.53
N ARG A 69 -21.34 26.52 41.19
CA ARG A 69 -21.79 26.58 42.58
C ARG A 69 -20.62 26.83 43.54
N LEU A 70 -20.15 28.08 43.64
CA LEU A 70 -19.33 28.61 44.73
C LEU A 70 -20.20 29.32 45.77
N LEU A 71 -21.38 28.74 46.05
CA LEU A 71 -22.22 29.06 47.20
C LEU A 71 -22.10 27.91 48.20
N LEU A 72 -20.89 27.69 48.73
CA LEU A 72 -20.62 26.68 49.76
C LEU A 72 -19.96 27.28 51.00
N LEU A 73 -20.29 28.53 51.35
CA LEU A 73 -19.93 29.12 52.65
C LEU A 73 -21.04 29.94 53.34
N TYR A 74 -22.29 29.93 52.87
CA TYR A 74 -23.41 30.52 53.61
C TYR A 74 -24.75 29.81 53.32
N PRO A 75 -25.16 28.80 54.11
CA PRO A 75 -26.49 28.23 53.97
C PRO A 75 -27.42 28.92 54.98
N CYS A 76 -28.01 30.07 54.63
CA CYS A 76 -29.29 30.46 55.24
C CYS A 76 -30.02 31.64 54.58
N ARG A 77 -29.36 32.52 53.82
CA ARG A 77 -30.06 33.72 53.30
C ARG A 77 -30.75 33.55 51.94
N ALA A 78 -30.22 32.74 51.02
CA ALA A 78 -30.75 32.71 49.65
C ALA A 78 -31.95 31.76 49.44
N ALA A 79 -32.09 30.69 50.22
CA ALA A 79 -33.18 29.72 50.05
C ALA A 79 -34.50 30.13 50.73
N CYS A 80 -34.46 31.02 51.74
CA CYS A 80 -35.67 31.55 52.37
C CYS A 80 -36.38 32.60 51.52
N PHE A 81 -35.68 33.28 50.60
CA PHE A 81 -36.25 34.39 49.84
C PHE A 81 -37.16 33.92 48.67
N ALA A 82 -36.90 32.75 48.09
CA ALA A 82 -37.61 32.29 46.88
C ALA A 82 -38.82 31.38 47.14
N ARG A 83 -39.10 30.98 48.39
CA ARG A 83 -40.21 30.06 48.73
C ARG A 83 -41.10 30.51 49.88
N CYS A 84 -40.92 31.74 50.37
CA CYS A 84 -41.73 32.31 51.43
C CYS A 84 -42.57 33.48 50.91
N CYS A 85 -43.55 33.20 50.05
CA CYS A 85 -44.71 34.07 49.83
C CYS A 85 -45.76 33.29 49.00
N SER A 86 -46.71 32.60 49.63
CA SER A 86 -48.08 33.14 49.66
C SER A 86 -48.90 32.74 50.89
N CYS A 87 -48.30 32.12 51.91
CA CYS A 87 -49.01 31.78 53.15
C CYS A 87 -48.23 32.28 54.37
N CYS A 88 -48.29 33.59 54.58
CA CYS A 88 -47.79 34.23 55.78
C CYS A 88 -48.81 34.07 56.91
N CYS A 89 -48.79 32.91 57.58
CA CYS A 89 -49.47 32.69 58.87
C CYS A 89 -48.61 31.94 59.90
N CYS A 90 -47.34 31.64 59.64
CA CYS A 90 -46.51 30.90 60.62
C CYS A 90 -45.34 31.76 61.13
N CYS A 91 -45.63 32.61 62.12
CA CYS A 91 -44.66 33.43 62.85
C CYS A 91 -43.47 32.58 63.40
N TYR A 92 -43.70 31.29 63.65
CA TYR A 92 -42.69 30.35 64.16
C TYR A 92 -41.56 30.00 63.19
N CYS A 93 -41.81 29.93 61.88
CA CYS A 93 -40.81 29.44 60.92
C CYS A 93 -39.74 30.51 60.60
N CYS A 94 -40.16 31.77 60.49
CA CYS A 94 -39.25 32.90 60.22
C CYS A 94 -38.39 33.24 61.45
N CYS A 95 -38.97 33.16 62.65
CA CYS A 95 -38.24 33.42 63.90
C CYS A 95 -37.14 32.36 64.16
N CYS A 96 -37.40 31.08 63.85
CA CYS A 96 -36.43 30.00 64.03
C CYS A 96 -35.18 30.11 63.13
N CYS A 97 -35.26 30.75 61.95
CA CYS A 97 -34.11 30.92 61.06
C CYS A 97 -33.22 32.12 61.42
N CYS A 98 -33.76 33.11 62.13
CA CYS A 98 -33.03 34.32 62.55
C CYS A 98 -32.52 34.24 64.00
N SER A 99 -32.98 33.26 64.79
CA SER A 99 -32.54 33.05 66.16
C SER A 99 -31.25 32.23 66.20
N GLU A 100 -30.27 32.63 67.00
CA GLU A 100 -29.06 31.83 67.28
C GLU A 100 -29.35 30.54 68.09
N ILE A 101 -30.61 30.37 68.52
CA ILE A 101 -31.07 29.25 69.36
C ILE A 101 -31.66 28.14 68.46
N PRO A 102 -31.23 26.87 68.62
CA PRO A 102 -31.75 25.75 67.84
C PRO A 102 -33.27 25.56 68.02
N ARG A 103 -33.98 25.22 66.92
CA ARG A 103 -35.44 24.98 66.91
C ARG A 103 -35.91 24.00 68.00
N ALA A 104 -35.16 22.92 68.23
CA ALA A 104 -35.51 21.93 69.26
C ALA A 104 -35.45 22.49 70.69
N VAL A 105 -34.54 23.45 70.95
CA VAL A 105 -34.44 24.15 72.24
C VAL A 105 -35.61 25.12 72.41
N LEU A 106 -35.96 25.84 71.34
CA LEU A 106 -37.13 26.72 71.35
C LEU A 106 -38.43 25.95 71.59
N GLU A 107 -38.59 24.77 70.99
CA GLU A 107 -39.82 23.96 71.06
C GLU A 107 -39.97 23.18 72.37
N HIS A 108 -38.88 22.59 72.90
CA HIS A 108 -38.98 21.71 74.07
C HIS A 108 -38.57 22.37 75.41
N VAL A 109 -37.89 23.53 75.38
CA VAL A 109 -37.38 24.20 76.58
C VAL A 109 -37.96 25.60 76.76
N VAL A 110 -37.95 26.44 75.71
CA VAL A 110 -38.37 27.86 75.82
C VAL A 110 -39.90 28.02 75.68
N PHE A 111 -40.50 27.39 74.67
CA PHE A 111 -41.94 27.41 74.39
C PHE A 111 -42.60 26.07 74.67
N CYS A 112 -42.19 25.40 75.75
CA CYS A 112 -42.81 24.15 76.16
C CYS A 112 -44.29 24.37 76.49
N HIS A 113 -45.19 23.55 75.95
CA HIS A 113 -46.62 23.62 76.24
C HIS A 113 -46.88 23.31 77.72
N GLN A 114 -47.88 23.96 78.33
CA GLN A 114 -48.14 23.84 79.78
C GLN A 114 -48.40 22.38 80.20
N GLU A 115 -49.12 21.62 79.39
CA GLU A 115 -49.39 20.18 79.59
C GLU A 115 -48.16 19.29 79.42
N GLU A 116 -47.12 19.77 78.74
CA GLU A 116 -45.90 19.03 78.47
C GLU A 116 -44.72 19.46 79.37
N SER A 117 -44.93 20.43 80.27
CA SER A 117 -43.87 21.02 81.11
C SER A 117 -43.19 20.02 82.05
N CYS A 118 -43.87 18.94 82.42
CA CYS A 118 -43.34 17.84 83.22
C CYS A 118 -42.64 16.75 82.41
N TRP A 119 -42.35 16.97 81.12
CA TRP A 119 -41.67 15.99 80.26
C TRP A 119 -40.34 15.44 80.81
N PRO A 120 -39.54 16.15 81.64
CA PRO A 120 -38.34 15.57 82.26
C PRO A 120 -38.65 14.40 83.22
N MET A 121 -39.88 14.32 83.73
CA MET A 121 -40.38 13.25 84.60
C MET A 121 -41.20 12.21 83.85
N GLY A 122 -41.36 12.36 82.52
CA GLY A 122 -42.11 11.43 81.68
C GLY A 122 -41.34 10.15 81.39
N ASP A 123 -41.98 9.24 80.64
CA ASP A 123 -41.40 7.95 80.29
C ASP A 123 -40.07 8.07 79.54
N MET A 124 -39.17 7.11 79.78
CA MET A 124 -37.82 7.06 79.18
C MET A 124 -37.82 7.23 77.64
N ALA A 125 -38.85 6.73 76.96
CA ALA A 125 -38.99 6.86 75.51
C ALA A 125 -39.23 8.31 75.06
N THR A 126 -40.05 9.07 75.80
CA THR A 126 -40.37 10.47 75.51
C THR A 126 -39.17 11.37 75.85
N LEU A 127 -38.53 11.09 76.98
CA LEU A 127 -37.30 11.75 77.42
C LEU A 127 -36.18 11.61 76.38
N LYS A 128 -35.93 10.38 75.93
CA LYS A 128 -34.89 10.08 74.92
C LYS A 128 -35.16 10.79 73.59
N LYS A 129 -36.41 10.80 73.12
CA LYS A 129 -36.78 11.51 71.88
C LYS A 129 -36.52 13.02 71.96
N ARG A 130 -36.86 13.66 73.09
CA ARG A 130 -36.61 15.10 73.30
C ARG A 130 -35.11 15.39 73.42
N PHE A 131 -34.34 14.55 74.11
CA PHE A 131 -32.88 14.66 74.16
C PHE A 131 -32.21 14.46 72.78
N ASP A 132 -32.63 13.46 72.01
CA ASP A 132 -32.11 13.21 70.66
C ASP A 132 -32.41 14.39 69.71
N SER A 133 -33.56 15.06 69.91
CA SER A 133 -33.96 16.28 69.19
C SER A 133 -33.11 17.50 69.61
N LEU A 134 -32.93 17.71 70.92
CA LEU A 134 -32.14 18.81 71.48
C LEU A 134 -30.67 18.75 71.06
N PHE A 135 -30.06 17.57 71.09
CA PHE A 135 -28.66 17.37 70.70
C PHE A 135 -28.47 17.03 69.22
N ALA A 136 -29.56 16.96 68.44
CA ALA A 136 -29.55 16.58 67.03
C ALA A 136 -28.71 15.31 66.72
N ALA A 137 -28.63 14.37 67.67
CA ALA A 137 -27.71 13.22 67.61
C ALA A 137 -27.97 12.34 66.37
N THR A 138 -29.23 12.26 65.93
CA THR A 138 -29.64 11.53 64.72
C THR A 138 -29.09 12.13 63.42
N ARG A 139 -28.91 13.45 63.36
CA ARG A 139 -28.32 14.15 62.20
C ARG A 139 -26.84 13.80 62.06
N TYR A 140 -26.10 13.79 63.18
CA TYR A 140 -24.70 13.39 63.20
C TYR A 140 -24.51 11.92 62.81
N ALA A 141 -25.35 11.02 63.33
CA ALA A 141 -25.30 9.60 62.96
C ALA A 141 -25.55 9.39 61.46
N LYS A 142 -26.54 10.07 60.87
CA LYS A 142 -26.81 10.02 59.43
C LYS A 142 -25.66 10.58 58.60
N ALA A 143 -25.07 11.71 59.01
CA ALA A 143 -23.91 12.29 58.34
C ALA A 143 -22.70 11.34 58.36
N LEU A 144 -22.44 10.69 59.50
CA LEU A 144 -21.35 9.72 59.63
C LEU A 144 -21.56 8.50 58.72
N LEU A 145 -22.79 7.99 58.62
CA LEU A 145 -23.13 6.91 57.68
C LEU A 145 -22.92 7.33 56.22
N ALA A 146 -23.34 8.55 55.85
CA ALA A 146 -23.12 9.10 54.52
C ALA A 146 -21.62 9.24 54.19
N ILE A 147 -20.81 9.74 55.14
CA ILE A 147 -19.35 9.84 54.99
C ILE A 147 -18.72 8.46 54.80
N ARG A 148 -19.14 7.46 55.61
CA ARG A 148 -18.66 6.08 55.46
C ARG A 148 -19.04 5.46 54.12
N ALA A 149 -20.24 5.73 53.62
CA ALA A 149 -20.69 5.29 52.31
C ALA A 149 -19.87 5.93 51.18
N ALA A 150 -19.69 7.26 51.22
CA ALA A 150 -18.87 7.98 50.25
C ALA A 150 -17.42 7.50 50.23
N ARG A 151 -16.82 7.25 51.42
CA ARG A 151 -15.48 6.67 51.52
C ARG A 151 -15.37 5.33 50.82
N LYS A 152 -16.36 4.44 50.96
CA LYS A 152 -16.36 3.13 50.30
C LYS A 152 -16.39 3.28 48.78
N VAL A 153 -17.23 4.17 48.26
CA VAL A 153 -17.32 4.46 46.82
C VAL A 153 -15.97 4.97 46.30
N HIS A 154 -15.39 5.98 46.94
CA HIS A 154 -14.09 6.52 46.49
C HIS A 154 -12.95 5.51 46.59
N VAL A 155 -12.94 4.62 47.58
CA VAL A 155 -11.93 3.55 47.66
C VAL A 155 -12.09 2.54 46.51
N MET A 156 -13.32 2.24 46.08
CA MET A 156 -13.55 1.41 44.90
C MET A 156 -13.12 2.13 43.62
N GLU A 157 -13.51 3.40 43.44
CA GLU A 157 -13.10 4.21 42.30
C GLU A 157 -11.57 4.33 42.19
N LEU A 158 -10.86 4.49 43.31
CA LEU A 158 -9.39 4.52 43.31
C LEU A 158 -8.79 3.21 42.81
N LYS A 159 -9.33 2.06 43.23
CA LYS A 159 -8.86 0.74 42.76
C LYS A 159 -9.14 0.54 41.28
N ASP A 160 -10.32 0.96 40.82
CA ASP A 160 -10.68 0.88 39.40
C ASP A 160 -9.71 1.74 38.57
N ARG A 161 -9.42 2.97 39.01
CA ARG A 161 -8.46 3.87 38.34
C ARG A 161 -7.03 3.34 38.37
N GLU A 162 -6.60 2.74 39.47
CA GLU A 162 -5.30 2.05 39.54
C GLU A 162 -5.23 0.89 38.53
N SER A 163 -6.32 0.14 38.36
CA SER A 163 -6.38 -0.94 37.36
C SER A 163 -6.34 -0.40 35.93
N ASP A 164 -7.05 0.69 35.65
CA ASP A 164 -7.04 1.37 34.35
C ASP A 164 -5.64 1.90 34.01
N LEU A 165 -4.94 2.51 34.97
CA LEU A 165 -3.57 2.99 34.78
C LEU A 165 -2.62 1.86 34.42
N ARG A 166 -2.69 0.71 35.12
CA ARG A 166 -1.86 -0.46 34.79
C ARG A 166 -2.15 -0.98 33.38
N LEU A 167 -3.41 -1.01 32.97
CA LEU A 167 -3.79 -1.43 31.62
C LEU A 167 -3.23 -0.46 30.56
N LEU A 168 -3.36 0.84 30.80
CA LEU A 168 -2.82 1.88 29.92
C LEU A 168 -1.28 1.81 29.80
N ASP A 169 -0.58 1.49 30.89
CA ASP A 169 0.88 1.28 30.86
C ASP A 169 1.28 0.10 29.97
N VAL A 170 0.54 -1.02 30.05
CA VAL A 170 0.75 -2.17 29.16
C VAL A 170 0.49 -1.79 27.70
N HIS A 171 -0.58 -1.07 27.41
CA HIS A 171 -0.87 -0.61 26.05
C HIS A 171 0.19 0.36 25.52
N ARG A 172 0.69 1.27 26.38
CA ARG A 172 1.79 2.18 26.04
C ARG A 172 3.07 1.41 25.71
N ALA A 173 3.42 0.41 26.52
CA ALA A 173 4.60 -0.43 26.27
C ALA A 173 4.47 -1.22 24.97
N ALA A 174 3.30 -1.81 24.71
CA ALA A 174 3.01 -2.51 23.46
C ALA A 174 3.09 -1.58 22.24
N ALA A 175 2.55 -0.36 22.34
CA ALA A 175 2.62 0.64 21.28
C ALA A 175 4.08 1.06 20.99
N ALA A 176 4.89 1.26 22.04
CA ALA A 176 6.31 1.58 21.88
C ALA A 176 7.10 0.43 21.23
N ALA A 177 6.80 -0.82 21.58
CA ALA A 177 7.39 -1.99 20.95
C ALA A 177 7.01 -2.07 19.45
N LEU A 178 5.74 -1.87 19.11
CA LEU A 178 5.27 -1.83 17.73
C LEU A 178 5.92 -0.70 16.93
N GLN A 179 6.09 0.50 17.50
CA GLN A 179 6.79 1.61 16.86
C GLN A 179 8.25 1.26 16.55
N THR A 180 8.92 0.60 17.49
CA THR A 180 10.31 0.14 17.28
C THR A 180 10.39 -0.90 16.17
N GLN A 181 9.45 -1.85 16.15
CA GLN A 181 9.36 -2.85 15.07
C GLN A 181 9.08 -2.20 13.71
N LEU A 182 8.18 -1.22 13.63
CA LEU A 182 7.92 -0.48 12.40
C LEU A 182 9.17 0.26 11.90
N GLN A 183 9.92 0.90 12.79
CA GLN A 183 11.17 1.56 12.41
C GLN A 183 12.21 0.57 11.89
N GLN A 184 12.36 -0.59 12.54
CA GLN A 184 13.27 -1.65 12.08
C GLN A 184 12.87 -2.20 10.72
N GLN A 185 11.58 -2.45 10.50
CA GLN A 185 11.07 -2.92 9.21
C GLN A 185 11.24 -1.86 8.12
N GLN A 186 11.02 -0.58 8.43
CA GLN A 186 11.25 0.50 7.47
C GLN A 186 12.73 0.59 7.07
N GLN A 187 13.64 0.50 8.04
CA GLN A 187 15.09 0.48 7.75
C GLN A 187 15.46 -0.73 6.89
N ALA A 188 14.93 -1.91 7.19
CA ALA A 188 15.15 -3.10 6.37
C ALA A 188 14.61 -2.93 4.93
N ILE A 189 13.43 -2.34 4.76
CA ILE A 189 12.86 -2.03 3.45
C ILE A 189 13.80 -1.08 2.69
N ASP A 190 14.20 0.04 3.31
CA ASP A 190 15.08 1.02 2.67
C ASP A 190 16.43 0.39 2.26
N ASP A 191 17.01 -0.47 3.11
CA ASP A 191 18.26 -1.17 2.80
C ASP A 191 18.09 -2.17 1.65
N THR A 192 16.98 -2.93 1.62
CA THR A 192 16.69 -3.84 0.50
C THR A 192 16.40 -3.09 -0.80
N GLN A 193 15.76 -1.92 -0.74
CA GLN A 193 15.55 -1.06 -1.91
C GLN A 193 16.88 -0.59 -2.50
N ARG A 194 17.82 -0.14 -1.66
CA ARG A 194 19.17 0.21 -2.12
C ARG A 194 19.89 -0.98 -2.76
N GLN A 195 19.74 -2.19 -2.20
CA GLN A 195 20.32 -3.40 -2.79
C GLN A 195 19.71 -3.71 -4.17
N ILE A 196 18.39 -3.52 -4.33
CA ILE A 196 17.71 -3.69 -5.62
C ILE A 196 18.24 -2.68 -6.64
N GLU A 197 18.36 -1.40 -6.26
CA GLU A 197 18.90 -0.35 -7.14
C GLU A 197 20.34 -0.67 -7.59
N GLN A 198 21.19 -1.13 -6.67
CA GLN A 198 22.56 -1.55 -7.00
C GLN A 198 22.59 -2.75 -7.95
N GLN A 199 21.71 -3.73 -7.72
CA GLN A 199 21.60 -4.89 -8.61
C GLN A 199 21.08 -4.50 -9.99
N GLN A 200 20.12 -3.58 -10.07
CA GLN A 200 19.60 -3.06 -11.34
C GLN A 200 20.70 -2.37 -12.15
N GLN A 201 21.50 -1.51 -11.51
CA GLN A 201 22.66 -0.89 -12.17
C GLN A 201 23.66 -1.94 -12.68
N THR A 202 23.94 -2.97 -11.88
CA THR A 202 24.83 -4.06 -12.29
C THR A 202 24.27 -4.84 -13.48
N VAL A 203 22.95 -5.06 -13.53
CA VAL A 203 22.28 -5.72 -14.65
C VAL A 203 22.38 -4.86 -15.91
N GLU A 204 22.12 -3.55 -15.82
CA GLU A 204 22.26 -2.63 -16.96
C GLU A 204 23.70 -2.63 -17.51
N GLU A 205 24.71 -2.57 -16.65
CA GLU A 205 26.13 -2.68 -17.05
C GLU A 205 26.43 -4.02 -17.76
N LEU A 206 25.91 -5.12 -17.23
CA LEU A 206 26.08 -6.45 -17.85
C LEU A 206 25.35 -6.56 -19.18
N GLU A 207 24.17 -5.96 -19.32
CA GLU A 207 23.41 -5.91 -20.57
C GLU A 207 24.19 -5.16 -21.65
N GLU A 208 24.79 -4.01 -21.33
CA GLU A 208 25.66 -3.28 -22.26
C GLU A 208 26.86 -4.11 -22.71
N VAL A 209 27.52 -4.81 -21.78
CA VAL A 209 28.66 -5.69 -22.08
C VAL A 209 28.23 -6.87 -22.96
N THR A 210 27.09 -7.49 -22.68
CA THR A 210 26.57 -8.61 -23.49
C THR A 210 26.17 -8.16 -24.89
N ALA A 211 25.59 -6.97 -25.04
CA ALA A 211 25.28 -6.40 -26.34
C ALA A 211 26.56 -6.14 -27.16
N ALA A 212 27.59 -5.56 -26.54
CA ALA A 212 28.89 -5.35 -27.17
C ALA A 212 29.56 -6.68 -27.58
N ALA A 213 29.48 -7.71 -26.72
CA ALA A 213 30.00 -9.03 -27.02
C ALA A 213 29.25 -9.71 -28.18
N ALA A 214 27.92 -9.57 -28.24
CA ALA A 214 27.09 -10.09 -29.33
C ALA A 214 27.44 -9.43 -30.67
N ASP A 215 27.68 -8.12 -30.68
CA ASP A 215 28.14 -7.39 -31.87
C ASP A 215 29.52 -7.87 -32.35
N LEU A 216 30.46 -8.09 -31.43
CA LEU A 216 31.77 -8.65 -31.75
C LEU A 216 31.65 -10.06 -32.34
N LEU A 217 30.79 -10.91 -31.75
CA LEU A 217 30.53 -12.26 -32.26
C LEU A 217 29.97 -12.21 -33.69
N ARG A 218 29.03 -11.31 -33.96
CA ARG A 218 28.45 -11.13 -35.30
C ARG A 218 29.51 -10.72 -36.32
N ARG A 219 30.42 -9.82 -35.95
CA ARG A 219 31.54 -9.40 -36.82
C ARG A 219 32.51 -10.56 -37.07
N ALA A 220 32.85 -11.34 -36.03
CA ALA A 220 33.71 -12.51 -36.17
C ALA A 220 33.09 -13.56 -37.10
N GLN A 221 31.78 -13.82 -36.99
CA GLN A 221 31.06 -14.72 -37.89
C GLN A 221 31.06 -14.23 -39.34
N GLN A 222 30.87 -12.93 -39.58
CA GLN A 222 30.97 -12.35 -40.91
C GLN A 222 32.38 -12.50 -41.50
N GLN A 223 33.42 -12.25 -40.71
CA GLN A 223 34.80 -12.45 -41.14
C GLN A 223 35.09 -13.93 -41.45
N GLN A 224 34.57 -14.85 -40.64
CA GLN A 224 34.71 -16.28 -40.89
C GLN A 224 34.05 -16.71 -42.21
N GLN A 225 32.86 -16.19 -42.52
CA GLN A 225 32.20 -16.45 -43.81
C GLN A 225 33.01 -15.89 -44.99
N GLN A 226 33.57 -14.68 -44.85
CA GLN A 226 34.44 -14.10 -45.88
C GLN A 226 35.71 -14.92 -46.10
N LEU A 227 36.33 -15.43 -45.03
CA LEU A 227 37.48 -16.32 -45.12
C LEU A 227 37.13 -17.63 -45.82
N GLN A 228 36.01 -18.26 -45.47
CA GLN A 228 35.55 -19.48 -46.14
C GLN A 228 35.36 -19.28 -47.65
N VAL A 229 34.71 -18.18 -48.06
CA VAL A 229 34.55 -17.85 -49.48
C VAL A 229 35.91 -17.61 -50.16
N ALA A 230 36.85 -16.95 -49.48
CA ALA A 230 38.19 -16.70 -50.01
C ALA A 230 39.01 -17.99 -50.16
N GLU A 231 38.91 -18.92 -49.19
CA GLU A 231 39.53 -20.24 -49.23
C GLU A 231 38.97 -21.09 -50.37
N GLU A 232 37.64 -21.12 -50.54
CA GLU A 232 36.98 -21.79 -51.66
C GLU A 232 37.42 -21.20 -53.02
N MET A 233 37.50 -19.88 -53.12
CA MET A 233 37.97 -19.20 -54.33
C MET A 233 39.44 -19.53 -54.63
N GLN A 234 40.31 -19.57 -53.62
CA GLN A 234 41.70 -20.00 -53.77
C GLN A 234 41.80 -21.45 -54.24
N ALA A 235 41.02 -22.36 -53.66
CA ALA A 235 41.00 -23.77 -54.08
C ALA A 235 40.58 -23.90 -55.55
N MET A 236 39.54 -23.16 -55.99
CA MET A 236 39.12 -23.11 -57.39
C MET A 236 40.21 -22.56 -58.31
N HIS A 237 40.93 -21.52 -57.88
CA HIS A 237 42.04 -20.96 -58.66
C HIS A 237 43.22 -21.94 -58.77
N GLN A 238 43.54 -22.66 -57.69
CA GLN A 238 44.56 -23.71 -57.68
C GLN A 238 44.19 -24.85 -58.63
N GLN A 239 42.97 -25.37 -58.56
CA GLN A 239 42.49 -26.40 -59.49
C GLN A 239 42.58 -25.93 -60.95
N LYS A 240 42.21 -24.68 -61.23
CA LYS A 240 42.30 -24.13 -62.60
C LYS A 240 43.74 -23.98 -63.08
N LEU A 241 44.67 -23.60 -62.20
CA LEU A 241 46.10 -23.56 -62.50
C LEU A 241 46.65 -24.96 -62.78
N GLU A 242 46.27 -25.97 -61.99
CA GLU A 242 46.66 -27.37 -62.21
C GLU A 242 46.13 -27.89 -63.56
N GLN A 243 44.87 -27.58 -63.90
CA GLN A 243 44.29 -27.92 -65.20
C GLN A 243 45.05 -27.25 -66.36
N LEU A 244 45.36 -25.95 -66.26
CA LEU A 244 46.14 -25.23 -67.27
C LEU A 244 47.57 -25.79 -67.40
N GLN A 245 48.20 -26.16 -66.28
CA GLN A 245 49.52 -26.80 -66.29
C GLN A 245 49.47 -28.17 -66.98
N GLN A 246 48.44 -28.98 -66.72
CA GLN A 246 48.24 -30.25 -67.41
C GLN A 246 48.00 -30.06 -68.90
N GLN A 247 47.19 -29.06 -69.29
CA GLN A 247 46.97 -28.71 -70.70
C GLN A 247 48.26 -28.26 -71.39
N LEU A 248 49.09 -27.43 -70.74
CA LEU A 248 50.39 -27.04 -71.26
C LEU A 248 51.35 -28.23 -71.37
N GLN A 249 51.36 -29.16 -70.41
CA GLN A 249 52.16 -30.38 -70.50
C GLN A 249 51.70 -31.28 -71.64
N GLN A 250 50.39 -31.43 -71.84
CA GLN A 250 49.83 -32.17 -72.98
C GLN A 250 50.19 -31.49 -74.30
N GLN A 251 50.08 -30.17 -74.39
CA GLN A 251 50.50 -29.41 -75.58
C GLN A 251 52.01 -29.51 -75.83
N GLN A 252 52.84 -29.51 -74.79
CA GLN A 252 54.29 -29.70 -74.92
C GLN A 252 54.63 -31.13 -75.36
N GLN A 253 53.94 -32.14 -74.84
CA GLN A 253 54.09 -33.53 -75.29
C GLN A 253 53.62 -33.72 -76.74
N GLN A 254 52.55 -33.03 -77.14
CA GLN A 254 52.08 -33.01 -78.54
C GLN A 254 53.04 -32.25 -79.47
N GLN A 255 53.66 -31.16 -79.00
CA GLN A 255 54.66 -30.40 -79.75
C GLN A 255 56.03 -31.09 -79.82
N GLU A 256 56.36 -31.97 -78.88
CA GLU A 256 57.57 -32.82 -78.96
C GLU A 256 57.37 -34.03 -79.89
N GLU A 257 56.13 -34.40 -80.24
CA GLU A 257 55.83 -35.47 -81.21
C GLU A 257 55.49 -34.98 -82.63
N GLU A 258 55.07 -33.72 -82.83
CA GLU A 258 54.72 -33.20 -84.16
C GLU A 258 55.26 -31.77 -84.41
N ASP A 259 56.40 -31.70 -85.11
CA ASP A 259 56.74 -30.55 -85.98
C ASP A 259 55.78 -30.56 -87.19
N GLU A 260 54.50 -30.23 -87.02
CA GLU A 260 53.62 -29.84 -88.12
C GLU A 260 52.35 -29.11 -87.60
N ALA A 261 51.90 -28.11 -88.36
CA ALA A 261 50.86 -27.16 -87.95
C ALA A 261 49.49 -27.83 -87.74
N PHE A 262 49.10 -28.02 -86.47
CA PHE A 262 47.77 -28.50 -86.11
C PHE A 262 46.76 -27.35 -86.03
N VAL A 263 45.82 -27.32 -86.98
CA VAL A 263 44.64 -26.46 -86.98
C VAL A 263 43.56 -27.15 -86.13
N PHE A 264 43.11 -26.46 -85.10
CA PHE A 264 42.10 -26.95 -84.16
C PHE A 264 40.70 -26.83 -84.77
N GLU A 265 40.17 -27.94 -85.29
CA GLU A 265 38.74 -28.09 -85.60
C GLU A 265 38.17 -29.13 -84.61
N GLU A 266 37.69 -28.66 -83.46
CA GLU A 266 36.80 -29.46 -82.61
C GLU A 266 35.44 -29.62 -83.32
N PRO A 267 34.88 -30.83 -83.41
CA PRO A 267 33.62 -31.07 -84.10
C PRO A 267 32.45 -30.50 -83.29
N LEU A 268 31.57 -29.78 -83.98
CA LEU A 268 30.39 -29.07 -83.44
C LEU A 268 29.51 -29.92 -82.49
N GLU A 269 29.51 -31.24 -82.65
CA GLU A 269 28.71 -32.20 -81.87
C GLU A 269 29.07 -32.26 -80.39
N GLU A 270 30.35 -32.12 -80.01
CA GLU A 270 30.74 -32.14 -78.60
C GLU A 270 30.32 -30.87 -77.86
N LEU A 271 30.29 -29.75 -78.58
CA LEU A 271 29.82 -28.47 -78.07
C LEU A 271 28.29 -28.47 -77.89
N GLU A 272 27.55 -29.10 -78.82
CA GLU A 272 26.10 -29.29 -78.72
C GLU A 272 25.70 -30.18 -77.53
N GLU A 273 26.41 -31.29 -77.28
CA GLU A 273 26.17 -32.12 -76.08
C GLU A 273 26.43 -31.35 -74.76
N LEU A 274 27.46 -30.51 -74.72
CA LEU A 274 27.77 -29.67 -73.57
C LEU A 274 26.68 -28.61 -73.34
N PHE A 275 26.17 -28.00 -74.41
CA PHE A 275 25.04 -27.09 -74.32
C PHE A 275 23.77 -27.79 -73.79
N GLU A 276 23.52 -29.03 -74.21
CA GLU A 276 22.36 -29.79 -73.74
C GLU A 276 22.45 -30.12 -72.24
N LYS A 277 23.60 -30.61 -71.79
CA LYS A 277 23.90 -30.87 -70.36
C LYS A 277 23.79 -29.61 -69.50
N ILE A 278 24.32 -28.49 -69.98
CA ILE A 278 24.19 -27.19 -69.30
C ILE A 278 22.72 -26.77 -69.26
N SER A 279 21.95 -26.94 -70.33
CA SER A 279 20.53 -26.58 -70.35
C SER A 279 19.70 -27.38 -69.33
N GLU A 280 19.98 -28.67 -69.16
CA GLU A 280 19.32 -29.52 -68.19
C GLU A 280 19.70 -29.13 -66.75
N GLU A 281 20.99 -28.85 -66.48
CA GLU A 281 21.40 -28.31 -65.19
C GLU A 281 20.71 -26.99 -64.85
N TYR A 282 20.55 -26.09 -65.83
CA TYR A 282 19.85 -24.83 -65.64
C TYR A 282 18.36 -25.03 -65.34
N LYS A 283 17.70 -26.03 -65.95
CA LYS A 283 16.31 -26.40 -65.64
C LYS A 283 16.18 -26.94 -64.21
N VAL A 284 17.01 -27.89 -63.82
CA VAL A 284 16.98 -28.49 -62.47
C VAL A 284 17.28 -27.43 -61.39
N LYS A 285 18.25 -26.53 -61.63
CA LYS A 285 18.53 -25.39 -60.74
C LYS A 285 17.36 -24.38 -60.73
N GLY A 286 16.64 -24.21 -61.83
CA GLY A 286 15.41 -23.42 -61.92
C GLY A 286 14.29 -23.97 -61.04
N GLU A 287 14.01 -25.26 -61.14
CA GLU A 287 12.98 -25.94 -60.33
C GLU A 287 13.29 -25.90 -58.83
N LYS A 288 14.56 -26.11 -58.44
CA LYS A 288 15.00 -25.96 -57.05
C LYS A 288 14.80 -24.53 -56.53
N ARG A 289 15.10 -23.51 -57.33
CA ARG A 289 14.83 -22.10 -56.96
C ARG A 289 13.35 -21.81 -56.80
N GLN A 290 12.51 -22.36 -57.69
CA GLN A 290 11.05 -22.23 -57.61
C GLN A 290 10.51 -22.87 -56.32
N ALA A 291 10.99 -24.06 -55.97
CA ALA A 291 10.60 -24.76 -54.76
C ALA A 291 10.99 -23.99 -53.48
N VAL A 292 12.20 -23.41 -53.45
CA VAL A 292 12.64 -22.55 -52.33
C VAL A 292 11.78 -21.28 -52.24
N CYS A 293 11.46 -20.64 -53.37
CA CYS A 293 10.59 -19.46 -53.40
C CYS A 293 9.19 -19.77 -52.83
N ASN A 294 8.61 -20.91 -53.22
CA ASN A 294 7.32 -21.36 -52.68
C ASN A 294 7.39 -21.61 -51.16
N LYS A 295 8.50 -22.21 -50.67
CA LYS A 295 8.69 -22.45 -49.24
C LYS A 295 8.85 -21.16 -48.44
N VAL A 296 9.54 -20.17 -48.99
CA VAL A 296 9.68 -18.84 -48.37
C VAL A 296 8.31 -18.15 -48.28
N ASN A 297 7.50 -18.22 -49.33
CA ASN A 297 6.13 -17.66 -49.32
C ASN A 297 5.23 -18.35 -48.30
N GLU A 298 5.29 -19.69 -48.17
CA GLU A 298 4.56 -20.43 -47.12
C GLU A 298 4.97 -19.99 -45.71
N LEU A 299 6.28 -19.87 -45.46
CA LEU A 299 6.79 -19.45 -44.15
C LEU A 299 6.41 -18.00 -43.83
N GLN A 300 6.40 -17.10 -44.82
CA GLN A 300 5.92 -15.72 -44.64
C GLN A 300 4.43 -15.67 -44.31
N GLN A 301 3.60 -16.51 -44.95
CA GLN A 301 2.18 -16.61 -44.61
C GLN A 301 1.95 -17.13 -43.18
N GLN A 302 2.72 -18.15 -42.77
CA GLN A 302 2.68 -18.68 -41.41
C GLN A 302 3.12 -17.62 -40.38
N GLN A 303 4.17 -16.87 -40.67
CA GLN A 303 4.66 -15.80 -39.80
C GLN A 303 3.58 -14.71 -39.60
N LEU A 304 2.89 -14.31 -40.67
CA LEU A 304 1.83 -13.30 -40.60
C LEU A 304 0.65 -13.77 -39.74
N LEU A 305 0.24 -15.04 -39.88
CA LEU A 305 -0.82 -15.63 -39.07
C LEU A 305 -0.45 -15.67 -37.58
N LEU A 306 0.78 -16.08 -37.26
CA LEU A 306 1.26 -16.08 -35.88
C LEU A 306 1.29 -14.65 -35.29
N GLN A 307 1.67 -13.67 -36.11
CA GLN A 307 1.71 -12.28 -35.70
C GLN A 307 0.31 -11.72 -35.42
N GLN A 308 -0.69 -12.09 -36.22
CA GLN A 308 -2.10 -11.76 -35.95
C GLN A 308 -2.62 -12.44 -34.67
N GLN A 309 -2.31 -13.73 -34.46
CA GLN A 309 -2.71 -14.43 -33.24
C GLN A 309 -2.11 -13.78 -31.98
N LEU A 310 -0.82 -13.42 -32.03
CA LEU A 310 -0.17 -12.72 -30.93
C LEU A 310 -0.82 -11.36 -30.64
N GLN A 311 -1.18 -10.59 -31.68
CA GLN A 311 -1.89 -9.32 -31.51
C GLN A 311 -3.28 -9.51 -30.88
N GLN A 312 -4.00 -10.58 -31.24
CA GLN A 312 -5.29 -10.89 -30.65
C GLN A 312 -5.18 -11.27 -29.17
N GLU A 313 -4.19 -12.10 -28.80
CA GLU A 313 -3.95 -12.47 -27.40
C GLU A 313 -3.55 -11.25 -26.55
N LEU A 314 -2.70 -10.36 -27.06
CA LEU A 314 -2.34 -9.11 -26.38
C LEU A 314 -3.54 -8.18 -26.20
N ALA A 315 -4.41 -8.07 -27.20
CA ALA A 315 -5.64 -7.29 -27.09
C ALA A 315 -6.60 -7.89 -26.05
N ALA A 316 -6.79 -9.21 -26.06
CA ALA A 316 -7.61 -9.91 -25.08
C ALA A 316 -7.07 -9.76 -23.65
N ALA A 317 -5.76 -9.84 -23.46
CA ALA A 317 -5.11 -9.61 -22.16
C ALA A 317 -5.31 -8.16 -21.68
N ALA A 318 -5.15 -7.17 -22.58
CA ALA A 318 -5.36 -5.76 -22.26
C ALA A 318 -6.82 -5.45 -21.89
N ASP A 319 -7.78 -6.07 -22.57
CA ASP A 319 -9.20 -5.95 -22.23
C ASP A 319 -9.55 -6.65 -20.91
N GLY A 320 -8.87 -7.76 -20.61
CA GLY A 320 -8.94 -8.44 -19.31
C GLY A 320 -8.50 -7.55 -18.14
N LEU A 321 -7.33 -6.90 -18.28
CA LEU A 321 -6.80 -5.93 -17.30
C LEU A 321 -7.78 -4.77 -17.07
N LYS A 322 -8.30 -4.17 -18.14
CA LYS A 322 -9.31 -3.09 -18.03
C LYS A 322 -10.60 -3.55 -17.36
N ALA A 323 -11.01 -4.80 -17.58
CA ALA A 323 -12.21 -5.36 -16.94
C ALA A 323 -11.97 -5.62 -15.44
N GLU A 324 -10.77 -6.02 -15.06
CA GLU A 324 -10.36 -6.18 -13.65
C GLU A 324 -10.29 -4.83 -12.93
N GLU A 325 -9.68 -3.81 -13.54
CA GLU A 325 -9.68 -2.43 -13.02
C GLU A 325 -11.11 -1.90 -12.78
N ARG A 326 -12.03 -2.13 -13.72
CA ARG A 326 -13.45 -1.76 -13.55
C ARG A 326 -14.12 -2.49 -12.39
N ARG A 327 -13.80 -3.78 -12.19
CA ARG A 327 -14.33 -4.57 -11.07
C ARG A 327 -13.79 -4.06 -9.74
N ASP A 328 -12.51 -3.72 -9.67
CA ASP A 328 -11.91 -3.21 -8.44
C ASP A 328 -12.37 -1.80 -8.11
N ALA A 329 -12.54 -0.92 -9.11
CA ALA A 329 -13.18 0.38 -8.93
C ALA A 329 -14.62 0.25 -8.40
N ALA A 330 -15.40 -0.71 -8.92
CA ALA A 330 -16.75 -0.98 -8.44
C ALA A 330 -16.77 -1.49 -6.98
N LYS A 331 -15.83 -2.38 -6.60
CA LYS A 331 -15.67 -2.84 -5.21
C LYS A 331 -15.31 -1.70 -4.28
N GLN A 332 -14.37 -0.83 -4.67
CA GLN A 332 -13.98 0.35 -3.89
C GLN A 332 -15.16 1.31 -3.70
N GLN A 333 -15.96 1.54 -4.75
CA GLN A 333 -17.15 2.37 -4.66
C GLN A 333 -18.21 1.75 -3.72
N GLN A 334 -18.39 0.43 -3.77
CA GLN A 334 -19.28 -0.29 -2.85
C GLN A 334 -18.80 -0.24 -1.40
N GLN A 335 -17.49 -0.39 -1.14
CA GLN A 335 -16.90 -0.21 0.19
C GLN A 335 -17.09 1.22 0.71
N LEU A 336 -16.86 2.22 -0.14
CA LEU A 336 -17.02 3.62 0.24
C LEU A 336 -18.49 3.96 0.58
N LEU A 337 -19.45 3.34 -0.12
CA LEU A 337 -20.87 3.44 0.24
C LEU A 337 -21.17 2.73 1.57
N LEU A 338 -20.60 1.56 1.82
CA LEU A 338 -20.74 0.86 3.09
C LEU A 338 -20.15 1.67 4.26
N ASP A 339 -18.99 2.31 4.09
CA ASP A 339 -18.36 3.17 5.09
C ASP A 339 -19.21 4.41 5.37
N LYS A 340 -19.80 5.02 4.33
CA LYS A 340 -20.74 6.13 4.48
C LYS A 340 -22.01 5.72 5.24
N VAL A 341 -22.54 4.53 4.97
CA VAL A 341 -23.70 3.99 5.70
C VAL A 341 -23.32 3.67 7.15
N ALA A 342 -22.14 3.10 7.39
CA ALA A 342 -21.63 2.86 8.74
C ALA A 342 -21.44 4.16 9.54
N ALA A 343 -20.97 5.23 8.89
CA ALA A 343 -20.83 6.55 9.49
C ALA A 343 -22.19 7.25 9.76
N ALA A 344 -23.20 6.97 8.93
CA ALA A 344 -24.54 7.56 9.05
C ALA A 344 -25.46 6.83 10.05
N LEU A 345 -25.13 5.61 10.47
CA LEU A 345 -25.92 4.84 11.45
C LEU A 345 -25.61 5.31 12.89
N PRO A 346 -26.58 5.91 13.62
CA PRO A 346 -26.36 6.45 14.97
C PRO A 346 -26.24 5.39 16.08
N TYR A 347 -26.04 4.11 15.74
CA TYR A 347 -26.09 2.99 16.70
C TYR A 347 -24.71 2.35 17.00
N ALA A 348 -23.65 2.73 16.29
CA ALA A 348 -22.30 2.13 16.47
C ALA A 348 -21.47 2.74 17.62
N GLN A 349 -21.96 3.77 18.31
CA GLN A 349 -21.25 4.43 19.42
C GLN A 349 -21.65 3.95 20.82
N GLN A 350 -22.57 2.98 20.96
CA GLN A 350 -22.91 2.44 22.28
C GLN A 350 -21.97 1.27 22.68
N PRO A 351 -21.41 1.27 23.92
CA PRO A 351 -20.48 0.24 24.39
C PRO A 351 -21.01 -1.20 24.31
N GLN A 352 -22.33 -1.39 24.34
CA GLN A 352 -22.97 -2.71 24.38
C GLN A 352 -22.95 -3.43 23.02
N VAL A 353 -22.95 -2.71 21.90
CA VAL A 353 -22.95 -3.31 20.55
C VAL A 353 -21.55 -3.77 20.14
N ARG A 354 -20.50 -3.06 20.58
CA ARG A 354 -19.11 -3.48 20.37
C ARG A 354 -18.77 -4.79 21.09
N ALA A 355 -19.32 -4.99 22.29
CA ALA A 355 -19.15 -6.24 23.02
C ALA A 355 -19.85 -7.43 22.32
N ALA A 356 -21.06 -7.20 21.76
CA ALA A 356 -21.77 -8.22 21.00
C ALA A 356 -21.10 -8.56 19.67
N ALA A 357 -20.59 -7.57 18.94
CA ALA A 357 -19.85 -7.78 17.69
C ALA A 357 -18.49 -8.47 17.92
N ALA A 358 -17.77 -8.11 18.99
CA ALA A 358 -16.52 -8.79 19.38
C ALA A 358 -16.77 -10.24 19.83
N ALA A 359 -17.87 -10.51 20.55
CA ALA A 359 -18.27 -11.86 20.91
C ALA A 359 -18.68 -12.70 19.69
N ALA A 360 -19.37 -12.10 18.71
CA ALA A 360 -19.73 -12.77 17.47
C ALA A 360 -18.49 -13.08 16.59
N ALA A 361 -17.53 -12.15 16.50
CA ALA A 361 -16.27 -12.37 15.78
C ALA A 361 -15.37 -13.42 16.47
N ALA A 362 -15.37 -13.46 17.80
CA ALA A 362 -14.68 -14.51 18.56
C ALA A 362 -15.34 -15.88 18.39
N ALA A 363 -16.68 -15.94 18.28
CA ALA A 363 -17.42 -17.17 18.01
C ALA A 363 -17.16 -17.71 16.60
N THR A 364 -17.10 -16.85 15.58
CA THR A 364 -16.79 -17.29 14.20
C THR A 364 -15.33 -17.71 14.04
N ALA A 365 -14.39 -17.04 14.71
CA ALA A 365 -12.98 -17.47 14.76
C ALA A 365 -12.80 -18.81 15.50
N ALA A 366 -13.56 -19.04 16.59
CA ALA A 366 -13.54 -20.31 17.31
C ALA A 366 -14.17 -21.46 16.50
N GLU A 367 -15.20 -21.19 15.70
CA GLU A 367 -15.82 -22.18 14.82
C GLU A 367 -14.90 -22.55 13.63
N ALA A 368 -14.21 -21.57 13.05
CA ALA A 368 -13.19 -21.81 12.03
C ALA A 368 -12.00 -22.65 12.58
N ALA A 369 -11.52 -22.34 13.78
CA ALA A 369 -10.46 -23.11 14.44
C ALA A 369 -10.91 -24.54 14.81
N ARG A 370 -12.20 -24.76 15.10
CA ARG A 370 -12.76 -26.12 15.33
C ARG A 370 -12.81 -26.95 14.05
N LEU A 371 -13.13 -26.34 12.91
CA LEU A 371 -13.12 -27.01 11.61
C LEU A 371 -11.70 -27.41 11.16
N ASP A 372 -10.69 -26.60 11.47
CA ASP A 372 -9.28 -26.93 11.20
C ASP A 372 -8.74 -28.05 12.11
N ILE A 373 -9.21 -28.15 13.37
CA ILE A 373 -8.79 -29.21 14.29
C ILE A 373 -9.44 -30.56 13.93
N VAL A 374 -10.70 -30.58 13.46
CA VAL A 374 -11.36 -31.82 13.01
C VAL A 374 -10.72 -32.37 11.73
N SER A 375 -10.09 -31.52 10.92
CA SER A 375 -9.37 -31.92 9.71
C SER A 375 -8.02 -32.61 10.00
N ASN A 376 -7.46 -32.44 11.21
CA ASN A 376 -6.08 -32.86 11.53
C ASN A 376 -5.99 -34.13 12.41
N THR A 377 -7.11 -34.76 12.78
CA THR A 377 -7.13 -36.02 13.57
C THR A 377 -7.74 -37.21 12.84
N GLY A 378 -7.89 -37.13 11.51
CA GLY A 378 -8.41 -38.20 10.67
C GLY A 378 -7.36 -38.86 9.79
N GLY A 379 -6.60 -39.82 10.33
CA GLY A 379 -6.19 -41.03 9.62
C GLY A 379 -5.20 -40.92 8.45
N SER A 380 -3.98 -41.39 8.72
CA SER A 380 -3.05 -41.91 7.72
C SER A 380 -3.71 -42.93 6.77
N ARG A 381 -3.62 -42.71 5.45
CA ARG A 381 -3.41 -43.75 4.42
C ARG A 381 -3.29 -43.13 3.03
N GLY A 382 -2.19 -43.44 2.34
CA GLY A 382 -2.10 -43.36 0.87
C GLY A 382 -1.21 -42.24 0.34
N ALA A 383 0.10 -42.47 0.31
CA ALA A 383 0.99 -41.76 -0.59
C ALA A 383 0.77 -42.26 -2.03
N VAL A 384 0.44 -41.36 -2.95
CA VAL A 384 0.60 -41.54 -4.41
C VAL A 384 1.08 -40.19 -4.98
N PRO A 385 2.22 -40.13 -5.69
CA PRO A 385 2.74 -38.88 -6.22
C PRO A 385 2.07 -38.56 -7.57
N ILE A 386 1.43 -37.39 -7.68
CA ILE A 386 0.98 -36.85 -8.96
C ILE A 386 2.14 -36.07 -9.58
N ARG A 387 2.70 -36.64 -10.66
CA ARG A 387 3.68 -36.03 -11.55
C ARG A 387 3.19 -34.67 -12.07
N SER A 388 4.04 -33.67 -11.90
CA SER A 388 4.10 -32.45 -12.70
C SER A 388 4.19 -32.79 -14.19
N ARG A 389 3.17 -32.42 -14.97
CA ARG A 389 3.21 -32.36 -16.43
C ARG A 389 3.59 -30.93 -16.83
N GLN A 390 4.89 -30.66 -16.88
CA GLN A 390 5.48 -29.58 -17.67
C GLN A 390 6.80 -30.11 -18.24
N ALA A 391 7.07 -29.78 -19.50
CA ALA A 391 8.18 -30.17 -20.37
C ALA A 391 8.06 -31.52 -21.12
N ALA A 392 7.49 -31.48 -22.33
CA ALA A 392 7.90 -32.29 -23.48
C ALA A 392 7.31 -31.69 -24.77
N ALA A 393 7.89 -30.59 -25.24
CA ALA A 393 7.69 -30.07 -26.59
C ALA A 393 9.04 -29.64 -27.15
N ALA A 394 9.91 -30.62 -27.42
CA ALA A 394 11.05 -30.51 -28.32
C ALA A 394 11.76 -31.89 -28.40
N ALA A 395 11.45 -32.68 -29.44
CA ALA A 395 12.41 -33.50 -30.16
C ALA A 395 11.72 -34.34 -31.24
N ALA A 396 12.33 -34.32 -32.43
CA ALA A 396 12.28 -35.33 -33.48
C ALA A 396 11.09 -35.30 -34.46
N SER A 397 11.20 -34.40 -35.43
CA SER A 397 11.11 -34.81 -36.84
C SER A 397 12.19 -35.89 -37.13
N SER A 398 11.78 -37.07 -37.61
CA SER A 398 12.66 -38.04 -38.29
C SER A 398 11.81 -39.21 -38.82
N SER A 399 11.87 -39.45 -40.14
CA SER A 399 11.44 -40.66 -40.89
C SER A 399 9.93 -40.99 -40.78
N VAL A 400 9.10 -40.93 -41.82
CA VAL A 400 9.19 -41.35 -43.23
C VAL A 400 8.12 -40.60 -44.02
#